data_AF-A0A1J4WYX8-F1
#
_entry.id   AF-A0A1J4WYX8-F1
#
_cell.length_a   1.000
_cell.length_b   1.000
_cell.length_c   1.000
_cell.angle_alpha   90.00
_cell.angle_beta   90.00
_cell.angle_gamma   90.00
#
_symmetry.space_group_name_H-M   'P 1'
#
loop_
_entity.id
_entity.type
_entity.pdbx_description
1 polymer ?
#
loop_
_entity_poly.entity_id
_entity_poly.type
_entity_poly.pdbx_seq_one_letter_code
_entity_poly.pdbx_strand_id
1 'polypeptide(L)' 'MNKYLTIIGTFSLLLLTACGAPKPLTEAEQATKYGLTIEQYREDKIAAARMNMTWDEHQKWKKEQKGTGNTEMRM' A
#
# COMPACT_ATOMS: atom_id res chain seq x y z
N MET A 1 -41.70 -13.52 -11.78
CA MET A 1 -40.41 -14.21 -11.58
C MET A 1 -39.25 -13.66 -12.43
N ASN A 2 -39.49 -12.84 -13.46
CA ASN A 2 -38.45 -12.43 -14.43
C ASN A 2 -37.42 -11.40 -13.90
N LYS A 3 -37.70 -10.69 -12.79
CA LYS A 3 -36.80 -9.66 -12.22
C LYS A 3 -35.57 -10.21 -11.49
N TYR A 4 -35.64 -11.44 -10.98
CA TYR A 4 -34.51 -12.08 -10.28
C TYR A 4 -33.50 -12.70 -11.24
N LEU A 5 -33.95 -13.07 -12.44
CA LEU A 5 -33.10 -13.61 -13.50
C LEU A 5 -32.06 -12.58 -13.97
N THR A 6 -32.46 -11.31 -14.05
CA THR A 6 -31.59 -10.19 -14.42
C THR A 6 -30.51 -9.92 -13.37
N ILE A 7 -30.87 -10.00 -12.07
CA ILE A 7 -29.95 -9.74 -10.96
C ILE A 7 -28.84 -10.81 -10.89
N ILE A 8 -29.18 -12.09 -11.12
CA ILE A 8 -28.21 -13.18 -11.13
C ILE A 8 -27.24 -13.03 -12.31
N GLY A 9 -27.73 -12.65 -13.49
CA GLY A 9 -26.89 -12.46 -14.69
C GLY A 9 -25.85 -11.34 -14.53
N THR A 10 -26.18 -10.25 -13.85
CA THR A 10 -25.24 -9.14 -13.63
C THR A 10 -24.16 -9.49 -12.59
N PHE A 11 -24.48 -10.31 -11.59
CA PHE A 11 -23.51 -10.72 -10.55
C PHE A 11 -22.41 -11.64 -11.09
N SER A 12 -22.73 -12.49 -12.07
CA SER A 12 -21.76 -13.38 -12.72
C SER A 12 -20.67 -12.65 -13.51
N LEU A 13 -20.95 -11.45 -14.02
CA LEU A 13 -19.97 -10.65 -14.77
C LEU A 13 -18.93 -9.97 -13.85
N LEU A 14 -19.32 -9.61 -12.62
CA LEU A 14 -18.41 -8.99 -11.65
C LEU A 14 -17.37 -9.96 -11.08
N LEU A 15 -17.71 -11.26 -11.00
CA LEU A 15 -16.79 -12.29 -10.52
C LEU A 15 -15.73 -12.66 -11.57
N LEU A 16 -16.00 -12.45 -12.85
CA LEU A 16 -15.07 -12.79 -13.93
C LEU A 16 -13.91 -11.78 -14.07
N THR A 17 -14.10 -10.52 -13.65
CA THR A 17 -13.04 -9.49 -13.67
C THR A 17 -12.01 -9.65 -12.55
N ALA A 18 -12.28 -10.47 -11.53
CA ALA A 18 -11.35 -10.69 -10.41
C ALA A 18 -10.25 -11.73 -10.71
N CYS A 19 -10.40 -12.52 -11.79
CA CYS A 19 -9.48 -13.62 -12.11
C CYS A 19 -8.18 -13.16 -12.79
N GLY A 20 -8.07 -11.90 -13.19
CA GLY A 20 -6.88 -11.30 -13.80
C GLY A 20 -6.09 -10.36 -12.88
N ALA A 21 -6.41 -10.29 -11.59
CA ALA A 21 -5.74 -9.38 -10.68
C ALA A 21 -4.24 -9.76 -10.59
N PRO A 22 -3.32 -8.82 -10.85
CA PRO A 22 -1.89 -9.08 -10.73
C PRO A 22 -1.60 -9.56 -9.30
N LYS A 23 -0.80 -10.63 -9.18
CA LYS A 23 -0.41 -11.20 -7.89
C LYS A 23 0.12 -10.07 -6.99
N PRO A 24 -0.33 -9.96 -5.73
CA PRO A 24 0.23 -8.97 -4.83
C PRO A 24 1.73 -9.20 -4.71
N LEU A 25 2.51 -8.13 -4.91
CA LEU A 25 3.97 -8.17 -4.82
C LEU A 25 4.40 -8.75 -3.47
N THR A 26 5.39 -9.61 -3.47
CA THR A 26 6.04 -10.12 -2.26
C THR A 26 6.77 -9.01 -1.52
N GLU A 27 7.06 -9.19 -0.23
CA GLU A 27 7.82 -8.20 0.55
C GLU A 27 9.21 -7.93 -0.05
N ALA A 28 9.83 -8.93 -0.68
CA ALA A 28 11.11 -8.80 -1.37
C ALA A 28 11.03 -7.93 -2.63
N GLU A 29 9.97 -8.10 -3.41
CA GLU A 29 9.71 -7.28 -4.59
C GLU A 29 9.32 -5.85 -4.19
N GLN A 30 8.55 -5.70 -3.11
CA GLN A 30 8.21 -4.40 -2.54
C GLN A 30 9.46 -3.67 -2.04
N ALA A 31 10.36 -4.34 -1.31
CA ALA A 31 11.63 -3.76 -0.87
C ALA A 31 12.50 -3.33 -2.06
N THR A 32 12.61 -4.18 -3.07
CA THR A 32 13.35 -3.91 -4.31
C THR A 32 12.79 -2.69 -5.05
N LYS A 33 11.46 -2.55 -5.14
CA LYS A 33 10.78 -1.40 -5.76
C LYS A 33 11.20 -0.07 -5.13
N TYR A 34 11.52 -0.06 -3.84
CA TYR A 34 11.90 1.13 -3.10
C TYR A 34 13.42 1.25 -2.87
N GLY A 35 14.23 0.35 -3.45
CA GLY A 35 15.68 0.34 -3.26
C GLY A 35 16.10 0.04 -1.81
N LEU A 36 15.26 -0.69 -1.06
CA LEU A 36 15.48 -1.04 0.34
C LEU A 36 15.86 -2.53 0.46
N THR A 37 16.55 -2.88 1.54
CA THR A 37 16.66 -4.28 1.93
C THR A 37 15.33 -4.78 2.50
N ILE A 38 15.11 -6.09 2.49
CA ILE A 38 13.91 -6.72 3.07
C ILE A 38 13.76 -6.36 4.55
N GLU A 39 14.88 -6.32 5.29
CA GLU A 39 14.91 -5.99 6.71
C GLU A 39 14.46 -4.54 6.93
N GLN A 40 15.04 -3.59 6.19
CA GLN A 40 14.66 -2.17 6.26
C GLN A 40 13.17 -1.97 5.94
N TYR A 41 12.67 -2.68 4.92
CA TYR A 41 11.26 -2.61 4.56
C TYR A 41 10.34 -3.10 5.69
N ARG A 42 10.71 -4.21 6.36
CA ARG A 42 9.96 -4.76 7.50
C ARG A 42 10.01 -3.86 8.72
N GLU A 43 11.18 -3.31 9.04
CA GLU A 43 11.35 -2.37 10.14
C GLU A 43 10.48 -1.12 9.93
N ASP A 44 10.53 -0.53 8.74
CA ASP A 44 9.71 0.63 8.38
C ASP A 44 8.21 0.32 8.45
N LYS A 45 7.81 -0.89 8.09
CA LYS A 45 6.41 -1.35 8.14
C LYS A 45 5.95 -1.53 9.58
N ILE A 46 6.80 -2.06 10.46
CA ILE A 46 6.51 -2.18 11.89
C ILE A 46 6.44 -0.80 12.55
N ALA A 47 7.35 0.11 12.20
CA ALA A 47 7.32 1.49 12.69
C ALA A 47 6.04 2.21 12.24
N ALA A 48 5.65 2.08 10.97
CA ALA A 48 4.39 2.60 10.45
C ALA A 48 3.18 2.05 11.23
N ALA A 49 3.13 0.74 11.46
CA ALA A 49 2.07 0.09 12.22
C ALA A 49 1.98 0.60 13.67
N ARG A 50 3.13 0.82 14.34
CA ARG A 50 3.17 1.42 15.69
C ARG A 50 2.60 2.84 15.75
N MET A 51 2.63 3.56 14.62
CA MET A 51 2.10 4.91 14.50
C MET A 51 0.68 4.94 13.93
N ASN A 52 0.01 3.78 13.78
CA ASN A 52 -1.29 3.65 13.10
C ASN A 52 -1.29 4.27 11.69
N MET A 53 -0.14 4.23 11.00
CA MET A 53 0.01 4.71 9.63
C MET A 53 0.27 3.55 8.68
N THR A 54 -0.11 3.72 7.42
CA THR A 54 0.36 2.85 6.34
C THR A 54 1.86 3.07 6.08
N TRP A 55 2.52 2.10 5.44
CA TRP A 55 3.93 2.23 5.09
C TRP A 55 4.19 3.45 4.20
N ASP A 56 3.31 3.71 3.21
CA ASP A 56 3.44 4.86 2.31
C ASP A 56 3.31 6.20 3.05
N GLU A 57 2.37 6.30 4.00
CA GLU A 57 2.23 7.47 4.87
C GLU A 57 3.46 7.67 5.74
N HIS A 58 4.01 6.59 6.31
CA HIS A 58 5.25 6.64 7.07
C HIS A 58 6.44 7.14 6.22
N GLN A 59 6.56 6.70 4.96
CA GLN A 59 7.62 7.21 4.08
C GLN A 59 7.46 8.69 3.74
N LYS A 60 6.23 9.16 3.51
CA LYS A 60 5.96 10.58 3.27
C LYS A 60 6.32 11.42 4.50
N TRP A 61 5.86 11.00 5.68
CA TRP A 61 6.21 11.63 6.96
C TRP A 61 7.73 11.70 7.17
N LYS A 62 8.48 10.61 6.89
CA LYS A 62 9.95 10.63 6.97
C LYS A 62 10.60 11.65 6.02
N LYS A 63 10.06 11.83 4.82
CA LYS A 63 10.57 12.82 3.86
C LYS A 63 10.29 14.24 4.33
N GLU A 64 9.10 14.50 4.85
CA GLU A 64 8.72 15.80 5.40
C GLU A 64 9.60 16.17 6.59
N GLN A 65 9.81 15.25 7.55
CA GLN A 65 10.68 15.50 8.70
C GLN A 65 12.13 15.82 8.32
N LYS A 66 12.67 15.15 7.28
CA LYS A 66 14.01 15.47 6.75
C LYS A 66 14.08 16.86 6.12
N GLY A 67 12.99 17.37 5.55
CA GLY A 67 12.91 18.71 4.99
C GLY A 67 12.77 19.79 6.06
N THR A 68 11.94 19.56 7.08
CA THR A 68 11.65 20.53 8.14
C THR A 68 12.83 20.72 9.10
N GLY A 69 13.57 19.65 9.42
CA GLY A 69 14.73 19.71 10.32
C GLY A 69 15.91 20.56 9.82
N ASN A 70 15.99 20.86 8.52
CA ASN A 70 17.04 21.74 7.95
C ASN A 70 16.70 23.24 8.06
N THR A 71 15.43 23.57 8.34
CA THR A 71 14.98 24.97 8.39
C THR A 71 15.03 25.53 9.81
N GLU A 72 14.82 24.69 10.84
CA GLU A 72 14.87 25.11 12.25
C GLU A 72 16.29 25.21 12.83
N MET A 73 17.31 24.59 12.24
CA MET A 73 18.72 24.76 12.68
C MET A 73 19.41 26.03 12.11
N ARG A 74 18.69 26.85 11.34
CA ARG A 74 19.21 28.09 10.71
C ARG A 74 18.56 29.38 11.25
N MET A 75 17.87 29.33 12.39
CA MET A 75 17.39 30.52 13.11
C MET A 75 18.08 30.66 14.46
#